data_AF-A0A4R2GKK1-F1
#
_entry.id   AF-A0A4R2GKK1-F1
#
_cell.length_a   1.000
_cell.length_b   1.000
_cell.length_c   1.000
_cell.angle_alpha   90.00
_cell.angle_beta   90.00
_cell.angle_gamma   90.00
#
_symmetry.space_group_name_H-M   'P 1'
#
loop_
_entity.id
_entity.type
_entity.pdbx_description
1 polymer ?
#
loop_
_entity_poly.entity_id
_entity_poly.type
_entity_poly.pdbx_seq_one_letter_code
_entity_poly.pdbx_strand_id
1 'polypeptide(L)'
;MSSKFQLIDLSYLESIADGDNEILTELINIFLDQVPEYEDGFDTYFKEKNWKDLAALAHKAKSSVLSMGMENLGNEDLKNLELIAKSFRIKELEEKNDLSEKEENEIKNLYLNIKGYPEKKQDWIKSNGTEETMKSIIDNFRRSCDIASTELKNVLVKK
;
A
#
# COMPACT_ATOMS: atom_id res chain seq x y z
N MET A 1 10.13 18.04 -24.04
CA MET A 1 10.48 18.82 -22.84
C MET A 1 10.16 17.96 -21.63
N SER A 2 11.18 17.41 -20.96
CA SER A 2 10.97 16.51 -19.82
C SER A 2 10.63 17.35 -18.60
N SER A 3 9.33 17.58 -18.35
CA SER A 3 8.89 17.96 -17.02
C SER A 3 9.09 16.71 -16.16
N LYS A 4 10.24 16.62 -15.49
CA LYS A 4 10.58 15.46 -14.68
C LYS A 4 9.64 15.46 -13.48
N PHE A 5 8.66 14.56 -13.50
CA PHE A 5 7.81 14.34 -12.34
C PHE A 5 8.67 13.93 -11.15
N GLN A 6 8.26 14.36 -9.96
CA GLN A 6 8.91 14.10 -8.70
C GLN A 6 8.63 12.66 -8.24
N LEU A 7 7.40 12.17 -8.39
CA LEU A 7 7.00 10.87 -7.85
C LEU A 7 6.42 9.90 -8.87
N ILE A 8 5.70 10.38 -9.89
CA ILE A 8 5.05 9.51 -10.86
C ILE A 8 5.96 9.15 -12.05
N ASP A 9 5.76 7.95 -12.59
CA ASP A 9 6.28 7.53 -13.89
C ASP A 9 5.14 6.89 -14.68
N LEU A 10 4.76 7.54 -15.78
CA LEU A 10 3.64 7.10 -16.60
C LEU A 10 4.02 6.02 -17.63
N SER A 11 5.29 5.63 -17.73
CA SER A 11 5.76 4.67 -18.74
C SER A 11 4.93 3.37 -18.73
N TYR A 12 4.57 2.88 -17.55
CA TYR A 12 3.71 1.70 -17.40
C TYR A 12 2.31 1.94 -17.96
N LEU A 13 1.65 3.03 -17.56
CA LEU A 13 0.31 3.39 -18.03
C LEU A 13 0.29 3.65 -19.53
N GLU A 14 1.28 4.36 -20.06
CA GLU A 14 1.43 4.60 -21.50
C GLU A 14 1.58 3.29 -22.27
N SER A 15 2.30 2.30 -21.71
CA SER A 15 2.43 0.98 -22.32
C SER A 15 1.11 0.18 -22.35
N ILE A 16 0.24 0.37 -21.34
CA ILE A 16 -1.07 -0.29 -21.28
C ILE A 16 -2.08 0.41 -22.19
N ALA A 17 -2.02 1.73 -22.22
CA ALA A 17 -2.89 2.55 -23.03
C ALA A 17 -2.60 2.41 -24.54
N ASP A 18 -1.41 1.94 -24.92
CA ASP A 18 -0.99 1.71 -26.32
C ASP A 18 -1.24 2.93 -27.24
N GLY A 19 -0.99 4.13 -26.69
CA GLY A 19 -1.21 5.41 -27.37
C GLY A 19 -2.64 5.96 -27.28
N ASP A 20 -3.57 5.25 -26.64
CA ASP A 20 -4.93 5.71 -26.39
C ASP A 20 -4.99 6.70 -25.20
N ASN A 21 -5.24 7.96 -25.51
CA ASN A 21 -5.31 9.01 -24.49
C ASN A 21 -6.56 8.93 -23.62
N GLU A 22 -7.65 8.31 -24.09
CA GLU A 22 -8.88 8.13 -23.31
C GLU A 22 -8.63 7.07 -22.24
N ILE A 23 -8.03 5.94 -22.61
CA ILE A 23 -7.64 4.88 -21.65
C ILE A 23 -6.67 5.41 -20.60
N LEU A 24 -5.63 6.15 -21.02
CA LEU A 24 -4.70 6.74 -20.05
C LEU A 24 -5.41 7.66 -19.06
N THR A 25 -6.32 8.50 -19.55
CA THR A 25 -7.10 9.43 -18.73
C THR A 25 -8.01 8.69 -17.75
N GLU A 26 -8.68 7.64 -18.21
CA GLU A 26 -9.51 6.79 -17.36
C GLU A 26 -8.71 6.15 -16.23
N LEU A 27 -7.56 5.55 -16.54
CA LEU A 27 -6.70 4.92 -15.53
C LEU A 27 -6.19 5.92 -14.49
N ILE A 28 -5.83 7.14 -14.91
CA ILE A 28 -5.44 8.22 -14.00
C ILE A 28 -6.62 8.61 -13.10
N ASN A 29 -7.81 8.80 -13.66
CA ASN A 29 -8.99 9.18 -12.87
C ASN A 29 -9.38 8.10 -11.86
N ILE A 30 -9.34 6.81 -12.25
CA ILE A 30 -9.57 5.69 -11.33
C ILE A 30 -8.61 5.76 -10.14
N PHE A 31 -7.32 6.02 -10.38
CA PHE A 31 -6.36 6.19 -9.30
C PHE A 31 -6.72 7.37 -8.38
N LEU A 32 -7.02 8.54 -8.97
CA LEU A 32 -7.37 9.74 -8.21
C LEU A 32 -8.63 9.55 -7.35
N ASP A 33 -9.61 8.79 -7.85
CA ASP A 33 -10.84 8.49 -7.11
C ASP A 33 -10.61 7.49 -5.97
N GLN A 34 -9.64 6.58 -6.12
CA GLN A 34 -9.29 5.60 -5.08
C GLN A 34 -8.44 6.17 -3.94
N VAL A 35 -7.64 7.20 -4.20
CA VAL A 35 -6.71 7.77 -3.19
C VAL A 35 -7.44 8.16 -1.89
N PRO A 36 -8.53 8.93 -1.91
CA PRO A 36 -9.27 9.28 -0.69
C PRO A 36 -9.77 8.06 0.08
N GLU A 37 -10.25 7.02 -0.62
CA GLU A 37 -10.72 5.79 0.01
C GLU A 37 -9.59 5.04 0.72
N TYR A 38 -8.38 5.03 0.14
CA TYR A 38 -7.21 4.45 0.78
C TYR A 38 -6.79 5.25 2.01
N GLU A 39 -6.79 6.58 1.93
CA GLU A 39 -6.40 7.45 3.05
C GLU A 39 -7.34 7.32 4.25
N ASP A 40 -8.65 7.32 3.99
CA ASP A 40 -9.68 7.14 5.02
C ASP A 40 -9.69 5.72 5.61
N GLY A 41 -9.40 4.72 4.76
CA GLY A 41 -9.27 3.34 5.19
C GLY A 41 -8.04 3.12 6.08
N PHE A 42 -6.87 3.69 5.73
CA PHE A 42 -5.64 3.57 6.53
C PHE A 42 -5.80 4.20 7.91
N ASP A 43 -6.08 5.51 7.95
CA ASP A 43 -7.19 6.05 8.72
C ASP A 43 -7.79 5.24 9.87
N THR A 44 -8.95 4.71 9.48
CA THR A 44 -9.90 3.99 10.29
C THR A 44 -9.29 2.69 10.80
N TYR A 45 -8.73 1.86 9.93
CA TYR A 45 -8.24 0.53 10.33
C TYR A 45 -7.03 0.62 11.27
N PHE A 46 -6.16 1.62 11.10
CA PHE A 46 -5.06 1.85 12.03
C PHE A 46 -5.59 2.27 13.41
N LYS A 47 -6.51 3.25 13.46
CA LYS A 47 -7.09 3.74 14.72
C LYS A 47 -7.89 2.66 15.47
N GLU A 48 -8.61 1.82 14.74
CA GLU A 48 -9.42 0.73 15.29
C GLU A 48 -8.59 -0.52 15.61
N LYS A 49 -7.29 -0.51 15.31
CA LYS A 49 -6.40 -1.69 15.41
C LYS A 49 -6.92 -2.89 14.62
N ASN A 50 -7.64 -2.64 13.52
CA ASN A 50 -8.11 -3.67 12.61
C ASN A 50 -6.97 -4.08 11.66
N TRP A 51 -6.02 -4.86 12.20
CA TRP A 51 -4.78 -5.23 11.51
C TRP A 51 -5.02 -6.06 10.26
N LYS A 52 -6.11 -6.84 10.24
CA LYS A 52 -6.48 -7.66 9.09
C LYS A 52 -6.85 -6.79 7.90
N ASP A 53 -7.75 -5.84 8.10
CA ASP A 53 -8.20 -4.97 7.02
C ASP A 53 -7.15 -3.92 6.66
N LEU A 54 -6.34 -3.47 7.63
CA LEU A 54 -5.17 -2.62 7.36
C LEU A 54 -4.17 -3.31 6.41
N ALA A 55 -3.84 -4.59 6.67
CA ALA A 55 -2.95 -5.36 5.81
C ALA A 55 -3.55 -5.56 4.41
N ALA A 56 -4.85 -5.87 4.31
CA ALA A 56 -5.54 -6.05 3.04
C ALA A 56 -5.58 -4.75 2.22
N LEU A 57 -5.81 -3.61 2.88
CA LEU A 57 -5.82 -2.30 2.24
C LEU A 57 -4.43 -1.92 1.72
N ALA A 58 -3.38 -2.14 2.52
CA ALA A 58 -1.99 -1.89 2.12
C ALA A 58 -1.60 -2.69 0.88
N HIS A 59 -2.03 -3.96 0.80
CA HIS A 59 -1.80 -4.80 -0.36
C HIS A 59 -2.50 -4.27 -1.63
N LYS A 60 -3.73 -3.79 -1.51
CA LYS A 60 -4.49 -3.21 -2.63
C LYS A 60 -3.87 -1.88 -3.10
N ALA A 61 -3.62 -0.97 -2.16
CA ALA A 61 -3.01 0.33 -2.44
C ALA A 61 -1.62 0.18 -3.10
N LYS A 62 -0.85 -0.86 -2.71
CA LYS A 62 0.45 -1.16 -3.31
C LYS A 62 0.35 -1.29 -4.84
N SER A 63 -0.54 -2.12 -5.35
CA SER A 63 -0.69 -2.31 -6.81
C SER A 63 -1.13 -1.02 -7.50
N SER A 64 -2.00 -0.25 -6.84
CA SER A 64 -2.49 1.04 -7.35
C SER A 64 -1.35 2.06 -7.51
N VAL A 65 -0.53 2.28 -6.48
CA VAL A 65 0.58 3.26 -6.58
C VAL A 65 1.71 2.80 -7.50
N LEU A 66 1.97 1.49 -7.60
CA LEU A 66 2.94 0.95 -8.55
C LEU A 66 2.51 1.19 -10.00
N SER A 67 1.21 1.14 -10.28
CA SER A 67 0.71 1.46 -11.62
C SER A 67 0.97 2.92 -12.02
N MET A 68 1.10 3.82 -11.06
CA MET A 68 1.49 5.23 -11.27
C MET A 68 3.02 5.44 -11.27
N GLY A 69 3.81 4.36 -11.21
CA GLY A 69 5.28 4.42 -11.19
C GLY A 69 5.89 4.79 -9.84
N MET A 70 5.11 4.80 -8.76
CA MET A 70 5.58 5.16 -7.42
C MET A 70 6.29 3.98 -6.73
N GLU A 71 7.39 3.53 -7.33
CA GLU A 71 8.10 2.28 -7.00
C GLU A 71 8.48 2.15 -5.52
N ASN A 72 9.07 3.21 -4.94
CA ASN A 72 9.49 3.19 -3.54
C ASN A 72 8.29 3.10 -2.59
N LEU A 73 7.21 3.84 -2.86
CA LEU A 73 6.02 3.82 -2.02
C LEU A 73 5.34 2.44 -2.05
N GLY A 74 5.27 1.82 -3.23
CA GLY A 74 4.65 0.50 -3.39
C GLY A 74 5.51 -0.65 -2.85
N ASN A 75 6.79 -0.71 -3.23
CA ASN A 75 7.64 -1.87 -2.93
C ASN A 75 8.28 -1.84 -1.55
N GLU A 76 8.52 -0.65 -0.98
CA GLU A 76 9.05 -0.54 0.38
C GLU A 76 7.95 -0.21 1.38
N ASP A 77 7.33 0.96 1.28
CA ASP A 77 6.46 1.48 2.33
C ASP A 77 5.18 0.66 2.50
N LEU A 78 4.34 0.58 1.46
CA LEU A 78 3.08 -0.17 1.54
C LEU A 78 3.32 -1.66 1.75
N LYS A 79 4.45 -2.18 1.25
CA LYS A 79 4.83 -3.56 1.53
C LYS A 79 5.20 -3.76 3.00
N ASN A 80 5.92 -2.82 3.60
CA ASN A 80 6.23 -2.85 5.02
C ASN A 80 4.97 -2.73 5.86
N LEU A 81 4.07 -1.80 5.53
CA LEU A 81 2.78 -1.65 6.21
C LEU A 81 1.97 -2.95 6.18
N GLU A 82 1.85 -3.59 5.01
CA GLU A 82 1.19 -4.89 4.85
C GLU A 82 1.77 -5.95 5.80
N LEU A 83 3.11 -6.09 5.83
CA LEU A 83 3.77 -7.14 6.60
C LEU A 83 3.78 -6.85 8.11
N ILE A 84 3.90 -5.59 8.51
CA ILE A 84 3.81 -5.19 9.92
C ILE A 84 2.39 -5.46 10.42
N ALA A 85 1.36 -5.01 9.70
CA ALA A 85 -0.03 -5.25 10.06
C ALA A 85 -0.34 -6.76 10.17
N LYS A 86 0.16 -7.59 9.26
CA LYS A 86 0.06 -9.07 9.38
C LYS A 86 0.72 -9.59 10.66
N SER A 87 1.88 -9.06 11.04
CA SER A 87 2.56 -9.46 12.28
C SER A 87 1.78 -9.07 13.55
N PHE A 88 1.09 -7.93 13.52
CA PHE A 88 0.20 -7.51 14.61
C PHE A 88 -1.06 -8.36 14.67
N ARG A 89 -1.62 -8.74 13.52
CA ARG A 89 -2.75 -9.68 13.43
C ARG A 89 -2.41 -11.05 14.03
N ILE A 90 -1.20 -11.54 13.79
CA ILE A 90 -0.72 -12.78 14.42
C ILE A 90 -0.71 -12.62 15.95
N LYS A 91 -0.08 -11.57 16.48
CA LYS A 91 0.00 -11.31 17.93
C LYS A 91 -1.39 -11.21 18.57
N GLU A 92 -2.28 -10.45 17.94
CA GLU A 92 -3.68 -10.29 18.38
C GLU A 92 -4.39 -11.64 18.51
N LEU A 93 -4.20 -12.54 17.54
CA LEU A 93 -4.80 -13.87 17.58
C LEU A 93 -4.14 -14.75 18.63
N GLU A 94 -2.81 -14.73 18.75
CA GLU A 94 -2.07 -15.53 19.73
C GLU A 94 -2.38 -15.15 21.19
N GLU A 95 -2.83 -13.92 21.44
CA GLU A 95 -3.26 -13.45 22.77
C GLU A 95 -4.67 -13.91 23.15
N LYS A 96 -5.43 -14.52 22.23
CA LYS A 96 -6.76 -15.07 22.53
C LYS A 96 -6.68 -16.37 23.32
N ASN A 97 -7.51 -16.49 24.35
CA ASN A 97 -7.57 -17.70 25.19
C ASN A 97 -8.20 -18.92 24.50
N ASP A 98 -9.08 -18.71 23.52
CA ASP A 98 -9.79 -19.78 22.82
C ASP A 98 -9.81 -19.46 21.32
N LEU A 99 -9.00 -20.18 20.55
CA LEU A 99 -8.84 -20.00 19.11
C LEU A 99 -9.73 -20.99 18.36
N SER A 100 -10.52 -20.48 17.42
CA SER A 100 -11.20 -21.37 16.47
C SER A 100 -10.20 -21.98 15.48
N GLU A 101 -10.53 -23.15 14.92
CA GLU A 101 -9.74 -23.80 13.86
C GLU A 101 -9.45 -22.84 12.68
N LYS A 102 -10.41 -21.94 12.37
CA LYS A 102 -10.23 -20.92 11.33
C LYS A 102 -9.13 -19.91 11.70
N GLU A 103 -9.08 -19.47 12.94
CA GLU A 103 -8.07 -18.52 13.41
C GLU A 103 -6.69 -19.18 13.53
N GLU A 104 -6.62 -20.44 13.94
CA GLU A 104 -5.36 -21.19 13.90
C GLU A 104 -4.82 -21.32 12.47
N ASN A 105 -5.69 -21.60 11.51
CA ASN A 105 -5.32 -21.66 10.10
C ASN A 105 -4.93 -20.28 9.54
N GLU A 106 -5.59 -19.21 9.99
CA GLU A 106 -5.21 -17.83 9.66
C GLU A 106 -3.79 -17.52 10.15
N ILE A 107 -3.48 -17.82 11.42
CA ILE A 107 -2.14 -17.65 11.99
C ILE A 107 -1.09 -18.41 11.17
N LYS A 108 -1.33 -19.69 10.87
CA LYS A 108 -0.42 -20.53 10.06
C LYS A 108 -0.15 -19.89 8.69
N ASN A 109 -1.20 -19.43 8.00
CA ASN A 109 -1.08 -18.81 6.69
C ASN A 109 -0.32 -17.47 6.74
N LEU A 110 -0.58 -16.64 7.75
CA LEU A 110 0.13 -15.38 7.95
C LEU A 110 1.62 -15.61 8.23
N TYR A 111 1.95 -16.60 9.07
CA TYR A 111 3.34 -17.00 9.30
C TYR A 111 4.03 -17.49 8.03
N LEU A 112 3.38 -18.37 7.25
CA LEU A 112 3.92 -18.86 5.98
C LEU A 112 4.16 -17.72 5.00
N ASN A 113 3.24 -16.75 4.93
CA ASN A 113 3.38 -15.58 4.09
C ASN A 113 4.62 -14.74 4.47
N ILE A 114 4.82 -14.45 5.75
CA ILE A 114 5.99 -13.69 6.23
C ILE A 114 7.28 -14.49 6.02
N LYS A 115 7.27 -15.80 6.28
CA LYS A 115 8.44 -16.68 6.05
C LYS A 115 8.84 -16.81 4.58
N GLY A 116 7.94 -16.51 3.65
CA GLY A 116 8.25 -16.48 2.22
C GLY A 116 9.18 -15.33 1.80
N TYR A 117 9.42 -14.34 2.67
CA TYR A 117 10.33 -13.23 2.40
C TYR A 117 11.78 -13.55 2.81
N PRO A 118 12.80 -12.92 2.19
CA PRO A 118 14.19 -13.07 2.61
C PRO A 118 14.40 -12.78 4.11
N GLU A 119 15.33 -13.49 4.75
CA GLU A 119 15.60 -13.37 6.21
C GLU A 119 15.78 -11.92 6.66
N LYS A 120 16.54 -11.12 5.90
CA LYS A 120 16.73 -9.68 6.17
C LYS A 120 15.41 -8.91 6.31
N LYS A 121 14.41 -9.23 5.49
CA LYS A 121 13.09 -8.57 5.55
C LYS A 121 12.32 -9.03 6.79
N GLN A 122 12.37 -10.32 7.11
CA GLN A 122 11.75 -10.86 8.33
C GLN A 122 12.34 -10.21 9.60
N ASP A 123 13.66 -10.09 9.67
CA ASP A 123 14.36 -9.48 10.81
C ASP A 123 14.09 -7.97 10.90
N TRP A 124 13.99 -7.29 9.75
CA TRP A 124 13.58 -5.90 9.71
C TRP A 124 12.18 -5.70 10.30
N ILE A 125 11.20 -6.54 9.93
CA ILE A 125 9.83 -6.48 10.48
C ILE A 125 9.83 -6.70 11.99
N LYS A 126 10.60 -7.67 12.49
CA LYS A 126 10.70 -7.91 13.95
C LYS A 126 11.28 -6.72 14.69
N SER A 127 12.23 -6.01 14.08
CA SER A 127 12.98 -4.93 14.73
C SER A 127 12.29 -3.56 14.60
N ASN A 128 11.53 -3.34 13.52
CA ASN A 128 10.95 -2.03 13.18
C ASN A 128 9.43 -2.06 13.09
N GLY A 129 8.78 -3.22 13.23
CA GLY A 129 7.34 -3.37 13.19
C GLY A 129 6.68 -2.83 14.44
N THR A 130 6.49 -1.52 14.51
CA THR A 130 5.78 -0.81 15.58
C THR A 130 4.60 -0.02 15.03
N GLU A 131 3.69 0.41 15.91
CA GLU A 131 2.59 1.30 15.53
C GLU A 131 3.11 2.64 15.00
N GLU A 132 4.22 3.17 15.54
CA GLU A 132 4.85 4.40 15.03
C GLU A 132 5.37 4.24 13.60
N THR A 133 5.99 3.10 13.28
CA THR A 133 6.46 2.82 11.92
C THR A 133 5.28 2.74 10.94
N MET A 134 4.20 2.06 11.31
CA MET A 134 2.99 2.00 10.49
C MET A 134 2.42 3.41 10.27
N LYS A 135 2.32 4.22 11.33
CA LYS A 135 1.85 5.60 11.23
C LYS A 135 2.73 6.46 10.31
N SER A 136 4.05 6.37 10.45
CA SER A 136 5.01 7.07 9.59
C SER A 136 4.82 6.72 8.11
N ILE A 137 4.58 5.42 7.82
CA ILE A 137 4.29 4.96 6.46
C ILE A 137 2.96 5.53 5.94
N ILE A 138 1.89 5.52 6.75
CA ILE A 138 0.59 6.09 6.37
C ILE A 138 0.70 7.59 6.10
N ASP A 139 1.43 8.33 6.94
CA ASP A 139 1.68 9.76 6.75
C ASP A 139 2.49 10.03 5.47
N ASN A 140 3.48 9.19 5.16
CA ASN A 140 4.25 9.29 3.92
C ASN A 140 3.41 8.96 2.68
N PHE A 141 2.52 7.97 2.78
CA PHE A 141 1.57 7.62 1.72
C PHE A 141 0.73 8.83 1.33
N ARG A 142 0.10 9.49 2.31
CA ARG A 142 -0.71 10.71 2.10
C ARG A 142 0.04 11.80 1.37
N ARG A 143 1.21 12.17 1.91
CA ARG A 143 2.06 13.19 1.30
C ARG A 143 2.44 12.84 -0.13
N SER A 144 2.75 11.57 -0.38
CA SER A 144 3.15 11.09 -1.71
C SER A 144 1.97 11.12 -2.69
N CYS A 145 0.78 10.72 -2.23
CA CYS A 145 -0.45 10.76 -3.00
C CYS A 145 -0.92 12.19 -3.31
N ASP A 146 -0.73 13.16 -2.41
CA ASP A 146 -1.00 14.57 -2.66
C ASP A 146 -0.16 15.13 -3.81
N ILE A 147 1.15 14.84 -3.76
CA ILE A 147 2.10 15.25 -4.79
C ILE A 147 1.75 14.57 -6.12
N ALA A 148 1.59 13.24 -6.12
CA ALA A 148 1.25 12.47 -7.30
C ALA A 148 -0.09 12.94 -7.91
N SER A 149 -1.11 13.20 -7.09
CA SER A 149 -2.41 13.70 -7.56
C SER A 149 -2.28 15.05 -8.25
N THR A 150 -1.41 15.93 -7.73
CA THR A 150 -1.12 17.22 -8.36
C THR A 150 -0.42 17.05 -9.70
N GLU A 151 0.55 16.13 -9.78
CA GLU A 151 1.28 15.80 -11.00
C GLU A 151 0.34 15.23 -12.07
N LEU A 152 -0.50 14.26 -11.69
CA LEU A 152 -1.47 13.61 -12.56
C LEU A 152 -2.53 14.59 -13.08
N LYS A 153 -3.08 15.46 -12.23
CA LYS A 153 -4.02 16.50 -12.67
C LYS A 153 -3.40 17.45 -13.70
N ASN A 154 -2.11 17.77 -13.57
CA ASN A 154 -1.40 18.56 -14.58
C ASN A 154 -1.24 17.83 -15.91
N VAL A 155 -1.17 16.50 -15.91
CA VAL A 155 -1.17 15.69 -17.14
C VAL A 155 -2.51 15.76 -17.84
N LEU A 156 -3.61 15.70 -17.08
CA LEU A 156 -4.97 15.78 -17.62
C LEU A 156 -5.28 17.15 -18.25
N VAL A 157 -4.71 18.25 -17.73
CA VAL A 157 -4.97 19.62 -18.21
C VAL A 157 -4.07 20.02 -19.39
N LYS A 158 -2.91 19.37 -19.57
CA LYS A 158 -1.93 19.71 -20.62
C LYS A 158 -2.17 18.99 -21.96
N LYS A 159 -3.19 18.15 -22.07
CA LYS A 159 -3.62 17.52 -23.32
C LYS A 159 -4.84 18.23 -23.88
#